data_AF-A0A5K1CMI8-F1
#
_entry.id   AF-A0A5K1CMI8-F1
#
_cell.length_a   1.000
_cell.length_b   1.000
_cell.length_c   1.000
_cell.angle_alpha   90.00
_cell.angle_beta   90.00
_cell.angle_gamma   90.00
#
_symmetry.space_group_name_H-M   'P 1'
#
loop_
_entity.id
_entity.type
_entity.pdbx_description
1 polymer ?
#
loop_
_entity_poly.entity_id
_entity_poly.type
_entity_poly.pdbx_seq_one_letter_code
_entity_poly.pdbx_strand_id
1 'polypeptide(L)' 'MDTVVLDDIISRLLEVRGAKPGKQVQLSENEIRQLCVVSKEIFMQQPNLLELEAPIKIC' A
#
# COMPACT_ATOMS: atom_id res chain seq x y z
N MET A 1 -3.49 2.12 -11.72
CA MET A 1 -4.39 2.77 -10.75
C MET A 1 -4.14 4.26 -10.83
N ASP A 2 -5.20 5.08 -10.77
CA ASP A 2 -5.08 6.53 -10.79
C ASP A 2 -4.33 7.01 -9.53
N THR A 3 -3.39 7.94 -9.68
CA THR A 3 -2.57 8.44 -8.57
C THR A 3 -3.41 9.16 -7.51
N VAL A 4 -4.45 9.89 -7.92
CA VAL A 4 -5.36 10.60 -7.01
C VAL A 4 -6.09 9.60 -6.11
N VAL A 5 -6.51 8.47 -6.67
CA VAL A 5 -7.18 7.40 -5.91
C VAL A 5 -6.19 6.72 -4.96
N LEU A 6 -4.94 6.50 -5.39
CA LEU A 6 -3.91 5.91 -4.54
C LEU A 6 -3.56 6.81 -3.35
N ASP A 7 -3.39 8.11 -3.60
CA ASP A 7 -3.07 9.10 -2.57
C ASP A 7 -4.21 9.24 -1.55
N ASP A 8 -5.47 9.18 -1.99
CA ASP A 8 -6.64 9.18 -1.10
C ASP A 8 -6.66 7.94 -0.17
N ILE A 9 -6.41 6.74 -0.73
CA ILE A 9 -6.33 5.52 0.09
C ILE A 9 -5.21 5.63 1.13
N ILE A 10 -4.03 6.11 0.73
CA ILE A 10 -2.90 6.32 1.64
C ILE A 10 -3.28 7.28 2.76
N SER A 11 -3.92 8.42 2.43
CA SER A 11 -4.40 9.37 3.43
C SER A 11 -5.34 8.72 4.44
N ARG A 12 -6.39 8.02 3.98
CA ARG A 12 -7.36 7.33 4.85
C ARG A 12 -6.72 6.27 5.75
N LEU A 13 -5.74 5.53 5.24
CA LEU A 13 -4.99 4.54 6.02
C LEU A 13 -4.09 5.18 7.08
N LEU A 14 -3.60 6.40 6.85
CA LEU A 14 -2.75 7.12 7.79
C LEU A 14 -3.54 7.93 8.83
N GLU A 15 -4.78 8.32 8.54
CA GLU A 15 -5.66 9.08 9.44
C GLU A 15 -5.97 8.37 10.78
N VAL A 16 -5.78 7.05 10.86
CA VAL A 16 -5.94 6.32 12.12
C VAL A 16 -4.73 6.41 13.04
N ARG A 17 -3.63 7.05 12.61
CA ARG A 17 -2.49 7.37 13.48
C ARG A 17 -2.94 8.34 14.58
N GLY A 18 -2.92 7.87 15.83
CA GLY A 18 -3.40 8.63 16.98
C GLY A 18 -4.85 8.35 17.40
N ALA A 19 -5.60 7.58 16.59
CA ALA A 19 -6.88 7.05 17.01
C ALA A 19 -6.70 5.89 18.01
N LYS A 20 -7.78 5.54 18.72
CA LYS A 20 -7.80 4.35 19.57
C LYS A 20 -7.41 3.11 18.74
N PRO A 21 -6.48 2.27 19.22
CA PRO A 21 -6.12 1.03 18.55
C PRO A 21 -7.36 0.18 18.23
N GLY A 22 -7.39 -0.40 17.02
CA GLY A 22 -8.52 -1.19 16.53
C GLY A 22 -9.56 -0.40 15.72
N LYS A 23 -9.37 0.91 15.51
CA LYS A 23 -10.21 1.67 14.56
C LYS A 23 -9.98 1.14 13.14
N GLN A 24 -11.07 0.71 12.49
CA GLN A 24 -11.04 0.21 11.12
C GLN A 24 -11.08 1.36 10.11
N VAL A 25 -10.40 1.17 8.98
CA VAL A 25 -10.47 2.04 7.81
C VAL A 25 -11.36 1.37 6.78
N GLN A 26 -12.35 2.11 6.27
CA GLN A 26 -13.25 1.59 5.26
C GLN A 26 -12.66 1.83 3.87
N LEU A 27 -12.31 0.73 3.21
CA LEU A 27 -11.98 0.68 1.79
C LEU A 27 -13.02 -0.17 1.08
N SER A 28 -13.42 0.23 -0.13
CA SER A 28 -14.29 -0.58 -0.97
C SER A 28 -13.57 -1.82 -1.48
N GLU A 29 -14.33 -2.87 -1.82
CA GLU A 29 -13.76 -4.08 -2.42
C GLU A 29 -12.95 -3.77 -3.69
N ASN A 30 -13.44 -2.84 -4.51
CA ASN A 30 -12.76 -2.46 -5.76
C ASN A 30 -11.41 -1.80 -5.49
N GLU A 31 -11.32 -0.90 -4.50
CA GLU A 31 -10.05 -0.28 -4.09
C GLU A 31 -9.04 -1.34 -3.62
N ILE A 32 -9.48 -2.27 -2.76
CA ILE A 32 -8.63 -3.37 -2.28
C ILE A 32 -8.16 -4.24 -3.45
N ARG A 33 -9.06 -4.60 -4.36
CA ARG A 33 -8.74 -5.40 -5.54
C ARG A 33 -7.74 -4.70 -6.46
N GLN A 34 -7.89 -3.40 -6.68
CA GLN A 34 -6.96 -2.61 -7.50
C GLN A 34 -5.56 -2.57 -6.89
N LEU A 35 -5.46 -2.36 -5.57
CA LEU A 35 -4.16 -2.43 -4.87
C LEU A 35 -3.48 -3.79 -5.10
N CYS A 36 -4.23 -4.88 -4.96
CA CYS A 36 -3.71 -6.24 -5.18
C CYS A 36 -3.24 -6.47 -6.62
N VAL A 37 -4.04 -6.07 -7.61
CA VAL A 37 -3.73 -6.26 -9.04
C VAL A 37 -2.48 -5.46 -9.43
N VAL A 38 -2.44 -4.17 -9.10
CA VAL A 38 -1.30 -3.31 -9.45
C VAL A 38 -0.03 -3.72 -8.71
N SER A 39 -0.14 -4.05 -7.41
CA SER A 39 1.03 -4.53 -6.64
C SER A 39 1.57 -5.85 -7.20
N LYS A 40 0.69 -6.78 -7.61
CA LYS A 40 1.09 -8.03 -8.25
C LYS A 40 1.87 -7.78 -9.54
N GLU A 41 1.43 -6.84 -10.37
CA GLU A 41 2.16 -6.47 -11.59
C GLU A 41 3.56 -5.94 -11.29
N ILE A 42 3.69 -5.06 -10.29
CA ILE A 42 4.99 -4.53 -9.84
C ILE A 42 5.90 -5.66 -9.33
N PHE A 43 5.39 -6.56 -8.49
CA PHE A 43 6.16 -7.69 -7.99
C PHE A 43 6.61 -8.63 -9.10
N MET A 44 5.79 -8.85 -10.13
CA MET A 44 6.14 -9.68 -11.29
C MET A 44 7.18 -9.02 -12.21
N GLN A 45 7.29 -7.69 -12.19
CA GLN A 45 8.33 -6.93 -12.92
C GLN A 45 9.67 -6.91 -12.18
N GLN A 46 9.66 -7.11 -10.86
CA GLN A 46 10.85 -7.17 -10.04
C GLN A 46 11.43 -8.59 -9.99
N PRO A 47 12.75 -8.75 -9.79
CA PRO A 47 13.35 -10.06 -9.59
C PRO A 47 12.92 -10.67 -8.25
N ASN A 48 12.76 -12.00 -8.22
CA ASN A 48 12.45 -12.73 -6.97
C ASN A 48 13.53 -12.55 -5.90
N LEU A 49 14.79 -12.34 -6.31
CA LEU A 49 15.90 -11.96 -5.44
C LEU A 49 16.16 -10.47 -5.63
N LEU A 50 15.69 -9.65 -4.67
CA LEU A 50 15.89 -8.20 -4.70
C LEU A 50 17.34 -7.86 -4.36
N GLU A 51 17.97 -7.07 -5.22
CA GLU A 51 19.25 -6.42 -4.94
C GLU A 51 18.97 -5.00 -4.45
N LEU A 52 19.24 -4.74 -3.16
CA LEU A 52 18.92 -3.48 -2.49
C LEU A 52 20.20 -2.80 -1.99
N GLU A 53 20.26 -1.48 -2.10
CA GLU A 53 21.39 -0.67 -1.62
C GLU A 53 21.07 -0.01 -0.27
N ALA A 54 22.10 0.18 0.55
CA ALA A 54 21.99 0.92 1.81
C ALA A 54 21.93 2.44 1.54
N PRO A 55 21.26 3.23 2.41
CA PRO A 55 20.64 2.85 3.68
C PRO A 55 19.19 2.38 3.53
N ILE A 56 18.83 1.30 4.23
CA ILE A 56 17.47 0.76 4.28
C ILE A 56 17.10 0.35 5.72
N LYS A 57 15.83 0.52 6.11
CA LYS A 57 15.29 -0.02 7.35
C LYS A 57 14.61 -1.36 7.07
N ILE A 58 15.02 -2.40 7.78
CA ILE A 58 14.38 -3.72 7.75
C ILE A 58 13.44 -3.79 8.96
N CYS A 59 12.15 -4.09 8.72
CA CYS A 59 11.09 -4.15 9.73
C CYS A 59 10.52 -5.56 9.85
#